data_AF-A0A2P7NW46-F1
#
_entry.id   AF-A0A2P7NW46-F1
#
_cell.length_a   1.000
_cell.length_b   1.000
_cell.length_c   1.000
_cell.angle_alpha   90.00
_cell.angle_beta   90.00
_cell.angle_gamma   90.00
#
_symmetry.space_group_name_H-M   'P 1'
#
loop_
_entity.id
_entity.type
_entity.pdbx_description
1 polymer ?
#
loop_
_entity_poly.entity_id
_entity_poly.type
_entity_poly.pdbx_seq_one_letter_code
_entity_poly.pdbx_strand_id
1 'polypeptide(L)'
;MQKQIAAFIIFMLASLPGYAQQPNFTPEQMQQLMQQAQQMEECMSGIDEKAMEALGKKSQAMEAEIKSLCQANKRSQAQSTAIQFGLSMSQDENIRIAKECGEMAMGMLPKMDYPTSEKDLKGRHICDSY
;
A
#
# COMPACT_ATOMS: atom_id res chain seq x y z
N MET A 1 -22.14 -33.72 -23.85
CA MET A 1 -22.23 -32.31 -23.41
C MET A 1 -20.88 -31.63 -23.18
N GLN A 2 -19.81 -32.34 -22.75
CA GLN A 2 -18.50 -31.70 -22.49
C GLN A 2 -17.75 -31.18 -23.73
N LYS A 3 -17.90 -31.79 -24.91
CA LYS A 3 -17.21 -31.34 -26.14
C LYS A 3 -17.74 -30.02 -26.72
N GLN A 4 -19.00 -29.68 -26.43
CA GLN A 4 -19.65 -28.44 -26.91
C GLN A 4 -19.29 -27.23 -26.02
N ILE A 5 -19.03 -27.46 -24.73
CA ILE A 5 -18.65 -26.41 -23.77
C ILE A 5 -17.21 -25.94 -24.02
N ALA A 6 -16.30 -26.85 -24.41
CA ALA A 6 -14.91 -26.52 -24.73
C ALA A 6 -14.79 -25.58 -25.96
N ALA A 7 -15.67 -25.74 -26.95
CA ALA A 7 -15.67 -24.91 -28.16
C ALA A 7 -16.17 -23.48 -27.91
N PHE A 8 -17.08 -23.30 -26.94
CA PHE A 8 -17.65 -21.99 -26.61
C PHE A 8 -16.68 -21.08 -25.83
N ILE A 9 -15.79 -21.68 -25.03
CA ILE A 9 -14.77 -20.94 -24.26
C ILE A 9 -13.66 -20.40 -25.18
N ILE A 10 -13.35 -21.13 -26.27
CA ILE A 10 -12.31 -20.72 -27.24
C ILE A 10 -12.77 -19.53 -28.11
N PHE A 11 -14.08 -19.36 -28.35
CA PHE A 11 -14.60 -18.28 -29.19
C PHE A 11 -14.76 -16.94 -28.45
N MET A 12 -14.84 -16.92 -27.12
CA MET A 12 -14.97 -15.68 -26.33
C MET A 12 -13.66 -14.90 -26.11
N LEU A 13 -12.50 -15.50 -26.38
CA LEU A 13 -11.18 -14.86 -26.19
C LEU A 13 -10.75 -13.98 -27.38
N ALA A 14 -11.51 -13.96 -28.48
CA ALA A 14 -11.11 -13.32 -29.74
C ALA A 14 -11.59 -11.87 -29.94
N SER A 15 -12.33 -11.27 -28.99
CA SER A 15 -12.91 -9.94 -29.20
C SER A 15 -12.73 -8.99 -28.02
N LEU A 16 -11.47 -8.68 -27.70
CA LEU A 16 -11.12 -7.43 -27.03
C LEU A 16 -10.00 -6.75 -27.84
N PRO A 17 -10.31 -5.84 -28.78
CA PRO A 17 -9.33 -4.84 -29.20
C PRO A 17 -9.21 -3.82 -28.06
N GLY A 18 -8.65 -4.26 -26.94
CA GLY A 18 -8.18 -3.37 -25.90
C GLY A 18 -6.92 -2.72 -26.42
N TYR A 19 -6.98 -1.43 -26.75
CA TYR A 19 -5.79 -0.61 -26.93
C TYR A 19 -4.99 -0.65 -25.62
N ALA A 20 -4.08 -1.60 -25.50
CA ALA A 20 -2.98 -1.48 -24.57
C ALA A 20 -2.14 -0.31 -25.07
N GLN A 21 -2.34 0.86 -24.48
CA GLN A 21 -1.31 1.89 -24.45
C GLN A 21 -0.15 1.31 -23.62
N GLN A 22 0.61 0.39 -24.23
CA GLN A 22 1.84 -0.08 -23.61
C GLN A 22 2.75 1.14 -23.53
N PRO A 23 3.27 1.47 -22.33
CA PRO A 23 4.33 2.46 -22.24
C PRO A 23 5.45 1.97 -23.15
N ASN A 24 5.89 2.81 -24.10
CA ASN A 24 7.01 2.50 -24.97
C ASN A 24 8.30 2.48 -24.15
N PHE A 25 8.55 1.37 -23.45
CA PHE A 25 9.81 1.13 -22.76
C PHE A 25 10.86 0.67 -23.76
N THR A 26 12.07 1.23 -23.67
CA THR A 26 13.21 0.67 -24.40
C THR A 26 13.57 -0.71 -23.83
N PRO A 27 14.25 -1.58 -24.59
CA PRO A 27 14.75 -2.86 -24.06
C PRO A 27 15.59 -2.70 -22.79
N GLU A 28 16.42 -1.64 -22.69
CA GLU A 28 17.18 -1.36 -21.47
C GLU A 28 16.29 -0.99 -20.30
N GLN A 29 15.25 -0.18 -20.53
CA GLN A 29 14.28 0.18 -19.50
C GLN A 29 13.49 -1.04 -19.02
N MET A 30 13.15 -1.96 -19.91
CA MET A 30 12.47 -3.21 -19.55
C MET A 30 13.36 -4.10 -18.69
N GLN A 31 14.64 -4.21 -19.02
CA GLN A 31 15.60 -5.01 -18.24
C GLN A 31 15.84 -4.42 -16.85
N GLN A 32 15.94 -3.09 -16.76
CA GLN A 32 16.08 -2.39 -15.48
C GLN A 32 14.84 -2.59 -14.59
N LEU A 33 13.64 -2.49 -15.17
CA LEU A 33 12.39 -2.73 -14.44
C LEU A 33 12.28 -4.18 -13.95
N MET A 34 12.74 -5.15 -14.74
CA MET A 34 12.79 -6.56 -14.32
C MET A 34 13.72 -6.79 -13.13
N GLN A 35 14.93 -6.21 -13.15
CA GLN A 35 15.88 -6.34 -12.04
C GLN A 35 15.34 -5.70 -10.76
N GLN A 36 14.72 -4.53 -10.87
CA GLN A 36 14.11 -3.84 -9.73
C GLN A 36 12.91 -4.61 -9.17
N ALA A 37 12.09 -5.23 -10.04
CA ALA A 37 10.99 -6.09 -9.61
C ALA A 37 11.50 -7.30 -8.82
N GLN A 38 12.59 -7.94 -9.25
CA GLN A 38 13.22 -9.05 -8.52
C GLN A 38 13.74 -8.61 -7.15
N GLN A 39 14.40 -7.46 -7.08
CA GLN A 39 14.88 -6.90 -5.80
C GLN A 39 13.71 -6.59 -4.84
N MET A 40 12.59 -6.12 -5.37
CA MET A 40 11.39 -5.87 -4.55
C MET A 40 10.74 -7.17 -4.08
N GLU A 41 10.64 -8.19 -4.94
CA GLU A 41 10.12 -9.50 -4.58
C GLU A 41 10.99 -10.15 -3.49
N GLU A 42 12.31 -10.07 -3.63
CA GLU A 42 13.26 -10.56 -2.62
C GLU A 42 13.13 -9.77 -1.31
N CYS A 43 13.00 -8.44 -1.36
CA CYS A 43 12.78 -7.62 -0.17
C CYS A 43 11.48 -7.98 0.55
N MET A 44 10.38 -8.14 -0.19
CA MET A 44 9.08 -8.49 0.38
C MET A 44 9.04 -9.94 0.90
N SER A 45 9.89 -10.84 0.41
CA SER A 45 9.99 -12.21 0.91
C SER A 45 10.43 -12.29 2.39
N GLY A 46 11.10 -11.25 2.89
CA GLY A 46 11.48 -11.12 4.30
C GLY A 46 10.34 -10.66 5.23
N ILE A 47 9.17 -10.33 4.68
CA ILE A 47 8.01 -9.86 5.45
C ILE A 47 7.15 -11.06 5.85
N ASP A 48 6.84 -11.19 7.14
CA ASP A 48 5.90 -12.20 7.62
C ASP A 48 4.46 -11.80 7.26
N GLU A 49 3.86 -12.53 6.33
CA GLU A 49 2.48 -12.30 5.86
C GLU A 49 1.46 -12.32 7.00
N LYS A 50 1.61 -13.23 7.98
CA LYS A 50 0.69 -13.32 9.13
C LYS A 50 0.88 -12.14 10.07
N ALA A 51 2.12 -11.71 10.26
CA ALA A 51 2.40 -10.50 11.05
C ALA A 51 1.78 -9.27 10.38
N MET A 52 1.87 -9.14 9.05
CA MET A 52 1.21 -8.07 8.30
C MET A 52 -0.31 -8.13 8.39
N GLU A 53 -0.92 -9.32 8.32
CA GLU A 53 -2.36 -9.48 8.53
C GLU A 53 -2.79 -9.02 9.93
N ALA A 54 -2.01 -9.40 10.95
CA ALA A 54 -2.25 -9.00 12.34
C ALA A 54 -2.10 -7.47 12.53
N LEU A 55 -1.08 -6.87 11.91
CA LEU A 55 -0.88 -5.42 11.89
C LEU A 55 -2.04 -4.70 11.18
N GLY A 56 -2.57 -5.27 10.09
CA GLY A 56 -3.76 -4.77 9.40
C GLY A 56 -4.98 -4.75 10.30
N LYS A 57 -5.28 -5.86 10.99
CA LYS A 57 -6.36 -5.94 11.98
C LYS A 57 -6.17 -4.95 13.13
N LYS A 58 -4.95 -4.83 13.65
CA LYS A 58 -4.61 -3.88 14.71
C LYS A 58 -4.82 -2.43 14.26
N SER A 59 -4.47 -2.11 13.02
CA SER A 59 -4.66 -0.78 12.42
C SER A 59 -6.14 -0.44 12.23
N GLN A 60 -6.96 -1.39 11.77
CA GLN A 60 -8.41 -1.19 11.65
C GLN A 60 -9.07 -0.95 13.01
N ALA A 61 -8.67 -1.68 14.05
CA ALA A 61 -9.17 -1.47 15.40
C ALA A 61 -8.80 -0.06 15.92
N MET A 62 -7.57 0.38 15.67
CA MET A 62 -7.10 1.71 16.03
C MET A 62 -7.85 2.81 15.28
N GLU A 63 -8.12 2.64 13.99
CA GLU A 63 -8.92 3.58 13.20
C GLU A 63 -10.32 3.74 13.79
N ALA A 64 -10.97 2.64 14.16
CA ALA A 64 -12.28 2.66 14.79
C ALA A 64 -12.26 3.37 16.16
N GLU A 65 -11.21 3.15 16.97
CA GLU A 65 -11.03 3.85 18.25
C GLU A 65 -10.86 5.36 18.05
N ILE A 66 -9.96 5.77 17.15
CA ILE A 66 -9.71 7.19 16.83
C ILE A 66 -10.99 7.85 16.35
N LYS A 67 -11.72 7.21 15.42
CA LYS A 67 -13.00 7.70 14.93
C LYS A 67 -14.00 7.90 16.06
N SER A 68 -14.13 6.93 16.96
CA SER A 68 -15.02 7.04 18.13
C SER A 68 -14.62 8.20 19.05
N LEU A 69 -13.32 8.37 19.34
CA LEU A 69 -12.81 9.48 20.13
C LEU A 69 -13.10 10.84 19.48
N CYS A 70 -12.91 10.94 18.16
CA CYS A 70 -13.19 12.16 17.41
C CYS A 70 -14.69 12.50 17.42
N GLN A 71 -15.57 11.53 17.18
CA GLN A 71 -17.03 11.71 17.25
C GLN A 71 -17.51 12.08 18.66
N ALA A 72 -16.80 11.64 19.70
CA ALA A 72 -17.06 12.03 21.08
C ALA A 72 -16.44 13.39 21.46
N ASN A 73 -15.93 14.18 20.51
CA ASN A 73 -15.20 15.44 20.71
C ASN A 73 -13.95 15.32 21.59
N LYS A 74 -13.39 14.12 21.77
CA LYS A 74 -12.18 13.86 22.56
C LYS A 74 -10.91 14.05 21.71
N ARG A 75 -10.76 15.23 21.10
CA ARG A 75 -9.72 15.55 20.11
C ARG A 75 -8.30 15.26 20.60
N SER A 76 -7.91 15.81 21.76
CA SER A 76 -6.57 15.59 22.33
C SER A 76 -6.28 14.12 22.63
N GLN A 77 -7.28 13.36 23.07
CA GLN A 77 -7.14 11.93 23.32
C GLN A 77 -6.93 11.18 22.01
N ALA A 78 -7.73 11.46 20.98
CA ALA A 78 -7.57 10.86 19.65
C ALA A 78 -6.17 11.11 19.07
N GLN A 79 -5.67 12.35 19.17
CA GLN A 79 -4.33 12.71 18.69
C GLN A 79 -3.23 11.96 19.46
N SER A 80 -3.33 11.91 20.80
CA SER A 80 -2.35 11.19 21.62
C SER A 80 -2.35 9.69 21.33
N THR A 81 -3.53 9.08 21.22
CA THR A 81 -3.70 7.67 20.87
C THR A 81 -3.08 7.37 19.50
N ALA A 82 -3.32 8.22 18.50
CA ALA A 82 -2.75 8.05 17.17
C ALA A 82 -1.21 8.19 17.13
N ILE A 83 -0.65 9.16 17.87
CA ILE A 83 0.80 9.33 17.98
C ILE A 83 1.43 8.09 18.63
N GLN A 84 0.87 7.61 19.74
CA GLN A 84 1.37 6.40 20.41
C GLN A 84 1.29 5.18 19.50
N PHE A 85 0.21 5.04 18.74
CA PHE A 85 0.08 3.97 17.76
C PHE A 85 1.15 4.07 16.67
N GLY A 86 1.34 5.25 16.08
CA GLY A 86 2.37 5.49 15.07
C GLY A 86 3.79 5.18 15.58
N LEU A 87 4.11 5.57 16.81
CA LEU A 87 5.37 5.21 17.46
C LEU A 87 5.51 3.70 17.64
N SER A 88 4.43 2.99 17.99
CA SER A 88 4.45 1.53 18.10
C SER A 88 4.66 0.85 16.75
N MET A 89 4.07 1.38 15.68
CA MET A 89 4.26 0.87 14.31
C MET A 89 5.69 1.10 13.82
N SER A 90 6.29 2.25 14.14
CA SER A 90 7.69 2.54 13.75
C SER A 90 8.73 1.63 14.41
N GLN A 91 8.35 0.92 15.47
CA GLN A 91 9.21 -0.04 16.18
C GLN A 91 8.99 -1.48 15.71
N ASP A 92 8.00 -1.73 14.86
CA ASP A 92 7.71 -3.07 14.32
C ASP A 92 8.67 -3.40 13.16
N GLU A 93 9.29 -4.58 13.22
CA GLU A 93 10.28 -5.01 12.23
C GLU A 93 9.67 -5.22 10.84
N ASN A 94 8.45 -5.75 10.74
CA ASN A 94 7.79 -5.95 9.46
C ASN A 94 7.41 -4.60 8.83
N ILE A 95 7.01 -3.62 9.63
CA ILE A 95 6.77 -2.25 9.16
C ILE A 95 8.06 -1.60 8.67
N ARG A 96 9.18 -1.79 9.39
CA ARG A 96 10.49 -1.28 8.95
C ARG A 96 10.91 -1.88 7.62
N ILE A 97 10.84 -3.21 7.47
CA ILE A 97 11.18 -3.91 6.22
C ILE A 97 10.23 -3.44 5.10
N ALA A 98 8.93 -3.39 5.34
CA ALA A 98 7.96 -2.92 4.36
C ALA A 98 8.24 -1.48 3.89
N LYS A 99 8.66 -0.60 4.81
CA LYS A 99 9.07 0.77 4.48
C LYS A 99 10.32 0.79 3.61
N GLU A 100 11.35 0.02 3.97
CA GLU A 100 12.59 -0.08 3.18
C GLU A 100 12.33 -0.63 1.77
N CYS A 101 11.48 -1.65 1.65
CA CYS A 101 11.05 -2.17 0.34
C CYS A 101 10.28 -1.11 -0.48
N GLY A 102 9.41 -0.33 0.18
CA GLY A 102 8.64 0.74 -0.45
C GLY A 102 9.50 1.92 -0.91
N GLU A 103 10.55 2.29 -0.17
CA GLU A 103 11.48 3.36 -0.55
C GLU A 103 12.25 3.02 -1.84
N MET A 104 12.59 1.75 -2.06
CA MET A 104 13.17 1.29 -3.33
C MET A 104 12.19 1.47 -4.50
N ALA A 105 10.89 1.26 -4.26
CA ALA A 105 9.83 1.47 -5.25
C ALA A 105 9.52 2.95 -5.50
N MET A 106 9.65 3.82 -4.49
CA MET A 106 9.39 5.27 -4.60
C MET A 106 10.35 5.98 -5.57
N GLY A 107 11.53 5.42 -5.83
CA GLY A 107 12.42 5.91 -6.89
C GLY A 107 11.81 5.82 -8.31
N MET A 108 10.73 5.05 -8.49
CA MET A 108 10.06 4.80 -9.76
C MET A 108 8.67 5.43 -9.87
N LEU A 109 8.05 5.76 -8.74
CA LEU A 109 6.72 6.36 -8.71
C LEU A 109 6.82 7.89 -8.80
N PRO A 110 5.86 8.56 -9.47
CA PRO A 110 5.78 10.02 -9.40
C PRO A 110 5.73 10.44 -7.93
N LYS A 111 6.41 11.53 -7.58
CA LYS A 111 6.39 12.08 -6.21
C LYS A 111 4.93 12.28 -5.79
N MET A 112 4.46 11.40 -4.93
CA MET A 112 3.14 11.53 -4.34
C MET A 112 3.22 12.67 -3.33
N ASP A 113 2.29 13.61 -3.40
CA ASP A 113 2.25 14.79 -2.53
C ASP A 113 1.68 14.42 -1.14
N TYR A 114 2.35 13.46 -0.49
CA TYR A 114 2.06 13.11 0.88
C TYR A 114 2.82 14.07 1.81
N PRO A 115 2.18 14.54 2.89
CA PRO A 115 2.88 15.33 3.89
C PRO A 115 3.97 14.47 4.55
N THR A 116 5.23 14.70 4.16
CA THR A 116 6.40 13.95 4.65
C THR A 116 7.17 14.69 5.74
N SER A 117 6.87 15.96 5.98
CA SER A 117 7.55 16.77 6.98
C SER A 117 6.65 17.15 8.14
N GLU A 118 7.25 17.33 9.32
CA GLU A 118 6.58 17.88 10.51
C GLU A 118 5.92 19.23 10.20
N LYS A 119 6.49 20.01 9.28
CA LYS A 119 5.95 21.29 8.82
C LYS A 119 4.63 21.11 8.05
N ASP A 120 4.52 20.08 7.21
CA ASP A 120 3.30 19.79 6.43
C ASP A 120 2.18 19.21 7.31
N LEU A 121 2.58 18.57 8.41
CA LEU A 121 1.69 18.05 9.44
C LEU A 121 1.29 19.13 10.48
N LYS A 122 2.00 20.24 10.52
CA LYS A 122 1.78 21.31 11.50
C LYS A 122 0.42 21.96 11.27
N GLY A 123 -0.44 21.90 12.30
CA GLY A 123 -1.79 22.44 12.24
C GLY A 123 -2.84 21.48 11.69
N ARG A 124 -2.46 20.24 11.32
CA ARG A 124 -3.42 19.17 11.04
C ARG A 124 -3.70 18.39 12.32
N HIS A 125 -4.95 18.10 12.58
CA HIS A 125 -5.37 17.25 13.69
C HIS A 125 -6.05 16.00 13.15
N ILE A 126 -5.84 14.84 13.78
CA ILE A 126 -6.35 13.57 13.24
C ILE A 126 -7.87 13.53 13.06
N CYS A 127 -8.60 14.22 13.95
CA CYS A 127 -10.05 14.37 13.84
C CYS A 127 -10.53 15.26 12.69
N ASP A 128 -9.66 15.96 11.97
CA ASP A 128 -10.08 16.79 10.83
C ASP A 128 -10.42 15.95 9.59
N SER A 129 -10.20 14.63 9.67
CA SER A 129 -10.52 13.64 8.64
C SER A 129 -11.82 12.86 8.92
N TYR A 130 -12.55 13.18 10.00
CA TYR A 130 -13.78 12.50 10.45
C TYR A 130 -14.91 13.49 10.71
#